data_AF-A0A3S1C026-F1
#
_entry.id   AF-A0A3S1C026-F1
#
_cell.length_a   1.000
_cell.length_b   1.000
_cell.length_c   1.000
_cell.angle_alpha   90.00
_cell.angle_beta   90.00
_cell.angle_gamma   90.00
#
_symmetry.space_group_name_H-M   'P 1'
#
loop_
_entity.id
_entity.type
_entity.pdbx_description
1 polymer ?
#
loop_
_entity_poly.entity_id
_entity_poly.type
_entity_poly.pdbx_seq_one_letter_code
_entity_poly.pdbx_strand_id
1 'polypeptide(L)'
;MKFKIQVIVESDSGETQLIQEVLEIEKGNLQPENLGLTLAQGKELLLQTQRSIVEQQIAEYQKQQELCSHCGNKLLHKDKRTITHRTPFGKLKLQCHRLFHCACSEQATRSFNPVATLIKERTSPELLYLESKFASLMSYGLSSKLLQELLPIEGEINPTSIRNNLHPRL
;
A
#
# COMPACT_ATOMS: atom_id res chain seq x y z
N MET A 1 28.53 1.48 -14.03
CA MET A 1 27.33 1.02 -14.77
C MET A 1 26.09 1.53 -14.07
N LYS A 2 25.07 1.97 -14.83
CA LYS A 2 23.83 2.54 -14.30
C LYS A 2 22.65 1.66 -14.71
N PHE A 3 21.77 1.36 -13.77
CA PHE A 3 20.55 0.58 -13.98
C PHE A 3 19.35 1.43 -13.59
N LYS A 4 18.29 1.36 -14.39
CA LYS A 4 16.99 1.96 -14.11
C LYS A 4 15.96 0.85 -14.10
N ILE A 5 15.10 0.85 -13.08
CA ILE A 5 14.02 -0.12 -12.92
C ILE A 5 12.72 0.65 -13.01
N GLN A 6 11.81 0.17 -13.87
CA GLN A 6 10.54 0.81 -14.15
C GLN A 6 9.38 -0.16 -13.92
N VAL A 7 8.28 0.35 -13.40
CA VAL A 7 6.98 -0.29 -13.43
C VAL A 7 6.25 0.24 -14.66
N ILE A 8 5.77 -0.69 -15.49
CA ILE A 8 4.99 -0.40 -16.69
C ILE A 8 3.58 -0.90 -16.41
N VAL A 9 2.59 -0.02 -16.55
CA VAL A 9 1.18 -0.36 -16.41
C VAL A 9 0.55 -0.36 -17.78
N GLU A 10 -0.02 -1.50 -18.14
CA GLU A 10 -0.71 -1.71 -19.40
C GLU A 10 -2.21 -1.82 -19.14
N SER A 11 -2.99 -1.30 -20.08
CA SER A 11 -4.43 -1.53 -20.15
C SER A 11 -4.74 -2.99 -20.53
N ASP A 12 -5.99 -3.39 -20.34
CA ASP A 12 -6.48 -4.70 -20.81
C ASP A 12 -6.35 -4.88 -22.34
N SER A 13 -6.25 -3.78 -23.10
CA SER A 13 -5.98 -3.80 -24.55
C SER A 13 -4.49 -3.84 -24.91
N GLY A 14 -3.59 -3.93 -23.92
CA GLY A 14 -2.13 -3.99 -24.11
C GLY A 14 -1.47 -2.63 -24.39
N GLU A 15 -2.22 -1.53 -24.33
CA GLU A 15 -1.63 -0.19 -24.45
C GLU A 15 -0.96 0.23 -23.14
N THR A 16 0.28 0.70 -23.23
CA THR A 16 1.01 1.26 -22.09
C THR A 16 0.36 2.55 -21.61
N GLN A 17 -0.16 2.54 -20.38
CA GLN A 17 -0.80 3.69 -19.74
C GLN A 17 0.20 4.54 -18.94
N LEU A 18 1.19 3.89 -18.32
CA LEU A 18 2.16 4.57 -17.45
C LEU A 18 3.49 3.83 -17.44
N ILE A 19 4.58 4.59 -17.46
CA ILE A 19 5.92 4.11 -17.14
C ILE A 19 6.42 4.95 -15.97
N GLN A 20 6.70 4.30 -14.84
CA GLN A 20 7.22 4.95 -13.64
C GLN A 20 8.57 4.34 -13.27
N GLU A 21 9.61 5.17 -13.22
CA GLU A 21 10.88 4.74 -12.64
C GLU A 21 10.73 4.62 -11.13
N VAL A 22 11.01 3.41 -10.61
CA VAL A 22 10.87 3.07 -9.18
C VAL A 22 12.20 2.99 -8.47
N LEU A 23 13.30 2.75 -9.21
CA LEU A 23 14.63 2.73 -8.62
C LEU A 23 15.69 2.99 -9.68
N GLU A 24 16.67 3.81 -9.31
CA GLU A 24 17.90 4.01 -10.07
C GLU A 24 19.08 3.51 -9.23
N ILE A 25 19.95 2.71 -9.85
CA ILE A 25 21.09 2.10 -9.19
C ILE A 25 22.35 2.38 -10.00
N GLU A 26 23.32 3.02 -9.34
CA GLU A 26 24.66 3.18 -9.88
C GLU A 26 25.61 2.17 -9.23
N LYS A 27 26.32 1.42 -10.07
CA LYS A 27 27.32 0.44 -9.67
C LYS A 27 28.69 0.88 -10.17
N GLY A 28 29.65 0.97 -9.26
CA GLY A 28 31.05 1.22 -9.58
C GLY A 28 31.76 -0.02 -10.15
N ASN A 29 33.07 -0.10 -9.94
CA ASN A 29 33.84 -1.30 -10.29
C ASN A 29 33.33 -2.51 -9.51
N LEU A 30 33.21 -3.66 -10.17
CA LEU A 30 32.64 -4.87 -9.56
C LEU A 30 33.49 -5.34 -8.36
N GLN A 31 32.81 -5.53 -7.23
CA GLN A 31 33.34 -6.07 -5.97
C GLN A 31 32.30 -7.06 -5.40
N PRO A 32 32.69 -8.03 -4.57
CA PRO A 32 31.75 -8.96 -3.95
C PRO A 32 30.56 -8.26 -3.26
N GLU A 33 30.81 -7.19 -2.50
CA GLU A 33 29.79 -6.39 -1.79
C GLU A 33 28.79 -5.65 -2.70
N ASN A 34 29.15 -5.39 -3.97
CA ASN A 34 28.30 -4.64 -4.89
C ASN A 34 27.72 -5.48 -6.02
N LEU A 35 27.98 -6.79 -6.02
CA LEU A 35 27.36 -7.76 -6.91
C LEU A 35 25.86 -7.90 -6.55
N GLY A 36 24.98 -7.63 -7.52
CA GLY A 36 23.53 -7.71 -7.32
C GLY A 36 22.96 -6.54 -6.50
N LEU A 37 21.80 -6.74 -5.87
CA LEU A 37 21.18 -5.73 -5.00
C LEU A 37 21.70 -5.89 -3.57
N THR A 38 21.94 -4.77 -2.89
CA THR A 38 22.04 -4.80 -1.42
C THR A 38 20.66 -5.02 -0.81
N LEU A 39 20.58 -5.45 0.45
CA LEU A 39 19.31 -5.59 1.16
C LEU A 39 18.54 -4.26 1.19
N ALA A 40 19.23 -3.15 1.41
CA ALA A 40 18.63 -1.81 1.38
C ALA A 40 18.05 -1.47 -0.01
N GLN A 41 18.76 -1.80 -1.09
CA GLN A 41 18.26 -1.62 -2.46
C GLN A 41 17.07 -2.53 -2.76
N GLY A 42 17.08 -3.77 -2.29
CA GLY A 42 15.96 -4.71 -2.45
C GLY A 42 14.71 -4.23 -1.71
N LYS A 43 14.86 -3.74 -0.47
CA LYS A 43 13.79 -3.12 0.31
C LYS A 43 13.20 -1.91 -0.40
N GLU A 44 14.05 -0.99 -0.86
CA GLU A 44 13.61 0.21 -1.57
C GLU A 44 12.87 -0.15 -2.87
N LEU A 45 13.41 -1.11 -3.64
CA LEU A 45 12.76 -1.59 -4.86
C LEU A 45 11.35 -2.13 -4.57
N LEU A 46 11.20 -2.99 -3.56
CA LEU A 46 9.90 -3.55 -3.19
C LEU A 46 8.93 -2.47 -2.72
N LEU A 47 9.41 -1.50 -1.92
CA LEU A 47 8.60 -0.39 -1.44
C LEU A 47 8.07 0.48 -2.58
N GLN A 48 8.95 0.89 -3.50
CA GLN A 48 8.58 1.78 -4.59
C GLN A 48 7.69 1.07 -5.61
N THR A 49 7.95 -0.21 -5.86
CA THR A 49 7.09 -1.05 -6.71
C THR A 49 5.70 -1.19 -6.10
N GLN A 50 5.60 -1.52 -4.80
CA GLN A 50 4.33 -1.62 -4.08
C GLN A 50 3.54 -0.30 -4.14
N ARG A 51 4.21 0.84 -3.91
CA ARG A 51 3.58 2.16 -3.98
C ARG A 51 3.02 2.45 -5.37
N SER A 52 3.83 2.26 -6.40
CA SER A 52 3.42 2.48 -7.80
C SER A 52 2.18 1.66 -8.15
N ILE A 53 2.20 0.36 -7.86
CA ILE A 53 1.07 -0.54 -8.14
C ILE A 53 -0.19 -0.10 -7.40
N VAL A 54 -0.09 0.12 -6.09
CA VAL A 54 -1.27 0.45 -5.28
C VAL A 54 -1.83 1.82 -5.62
N GLU A 55 -0.99 2.80 -5.96
CA GLU A 55 -1.46 4.11 -6.42
C GLU A 55 -2.34 3.99 -7.67
N GLN A 56 -1.93 3.18 -8.65
CA GLN A 56 -2.72 2.94 -9.86
C GLN A 56 -4.01 2.17 -9.56
N GLN A 57 -3.94 1.12 -8.74
CA GLN A 57 -5.14 0.36 -8.33
C GLN A 57 -6.16 1.24 -7.61
N ILE A 58 -5.71 2.13 -6.73
CA ILE A 58 -6.58 3.04 -5.98
C ILE A 58 -7.14 4.15 -6.86
N ALA A 59 -6.38 4.65 -7.84
CA ALA A 59 -6.87 5.62 -8.81
C ALA A 59 -7.98 5.01 -9.69
N GLU A 60 -7.73 3.82 -10.24
CA GLU A 60 -8.69 3.11 -11.09
C GLU A 60 -9.95 2.71 -10.30
N TYR A 61 -9.79 2.16 -9.09
CA TYR A 61 -10.93 1.85 -8.23
C TYR A 61 -11.75 3.12 -7.93
N GLN A 62 -11.13 4.25 -7.60
CA GLN A 62 -11.90 5.48 -7.33
C GLN A 62 -12.66 5.99 -8.54
N LYS A 63 -12.08 5.90 -9.75
CA LYS A 63 -12.74 6.27 -11.00
C LYS A 63 -14.01 5.45 -11.23
N GLN A 64 -13.97 4.16 -10.92
CA GLN A 64 -15.15 3.27 -10.99
C GLN A 64 -16.26 3.65 -9.99
N GLN A 65 -15.92 4.39 -8.93
CA GLN A 65 -16.87 4.84 -7.90
C GLN A 65 -17.43 6.24 -8.18
N GLU A 66 -17.01 6.94 -9.24
CA GLU A 66 -17.49 8.30 -9.56
C GLU A 66 -18.97 8.35 -9.98
N LEU A 67 -19.58 7.21 -10.31
CA LEU A 67 -20.98 7.14 -10.75
C LEU A 67 -21.85 6.44 -9.70
N CYS A 68 -23.09 6.89 -9.57
CA CYS A 68 -24.08 6.22 -8.75
C CYS A 68 -24.41 4.84 -9.34
N SER A 69 -24.27 3.77 -8.55
CA SER A 69 -24.62 2.41 -8.97
C SER A 69 -26.10 2.20 -9.27
N HIS A 70 -26.99 3.08 -8.80
CA HIS A 70 -28.44 2.97 -9.02
C HIS A 70 -28.92 3.73 -10.26
N CYS A 71 -28.48 4.98 -10.46
CA CYS A 71 -28.98 5.83 -11.55
C CYS A 71 -27.91 6.28 -12.56
N GLY A 72 -26.63 5.92 -12.35
CA GLY A 72 -25.52 6.29 -13.24
C GLY A 72 -25.06 7.74 -13.14
N ASN A 73 -25.74 8.60 -12.37
CA ASN A 73 -25.35 10.01 -12.23
C ASN A 73 -23.97 10.17 -11.57
N LYS A 74 -23.20 11.14 -12.06
CA LYS A 74 -21.90 11.50 -11.48
C LYS A 74 -22.06 11.99 -10.03
N LEU A 75 -21.29 11.40 -9.13
CA LEU A 75 -21.23 11.76 -7.73
C LEU A 75 -20.32 12.96 -7.52
N LEU A 76 -20.71 13.84 -6.60
CA LEU A 76 -19.92 15.02 -6.24
C LEU A 76 -18.83 14.65 -5.23
N HIS A 77 -17.64 15.23 -5.43
CA HIS A 77 -16.53 15.09 -4.50
C HIS A 77 -16.76 16.01 -3.31
N LYS A 78 -16.65 15.45 -2.09
CA LYS A 78 -16.80 16.20 -0.84
C LYS A 78 -15.47 16.75 -0.35
N ASP A 79 -14.53 15.85 -0.08
CA ASP A 79 -13.19 16.19 0.41
C ASP A 79 -12.18 15.11 0.03
N LYS A 80 -10.89 15.46 0.11
CA LYS A 80 -9.77 14.52 -0.03
C LYS A 80 -9.30 14.10 1.36
N ARG A 81 -8.98 12.82 1.51
CA ARG A 81 -8.45 12.22 2.75
C ARG A 81 -7.32 11.28 2.42
N THR A 82 -6.40 11.14 3.36
CA THR A 82 -5.35 10.12 3.27
C THR A 82 -5.64 9.02 4.27
N ILE A 83 -5.64 7.77 3.83
CA ILE A 83 -5.62 6.62 4.74
C ILE A 83 -4.24 5.98 4.75
N THR A 84 -3.86 5.42 5.89
CA THR A 84 -2.63 4.64 6.02
C THR A 84 -2.97 3.16 5.97
N HIS A 85 -2.29 2.40 5.12
CA HIS A 85 -2.39 0.94 5.08
C HIS A 85 -0.99 0.34 5.11
N ARG A 86 -0.75 -0.62 6.00
CA ARG A 86 0.57 -1.26 6.21
C ARG A 86 0.62 -2.62 5.55
N THR A 87 1.66 -2.87 4.77
CA THR A 87 1.92 -4.13 4.07
C THR A 87 3.31 -4.64 4.44
N PRO A 88 3.66 -5.91 4.13
CA PRO A 88 5.03 -6.37 4.24
C PRO A 88 6.00 -5.52 3.41
N PHE A 89 5.52 -4.91 2.33
CA PHE A 89 6.29 -4.06 1.43
C PHE A 89 6.16 -2.56 1.75
N GLY A 90 5.82 -2.23 2.99
CA GLY A 90 5.84 -0.87 3.52
C GLY A 90 4.48 -0.26 3.85
N LYS A 91 4.54 0.91 4.48
CA LYS A 91 3.38 1.76 4.79
C LYS A 91 3.02 2.64 3.60
N LEU A 92 1.79 2.48 3.17
CA LEU A 92 1.20 3.18 2.05
C LEU A 92 0.29 4.30 2.57
N LYS A 93 0.45 5.49 1.98
CA LYS A 93 -0.41 6.65 2.21
C LYS A 93 -1.34 6.82 1.02
N LEU A 94 -2.54 6.26 1.12
CA LEU A 94 -3.48 6.18 0.01
C LEU A 94 -4.34 7.45 -0.03
N GLN A 95 -4.26 8.19 -1.14
CA GLN A 95 -5.09 9.37 -1.38
C GLN A 95 -6.49 8.94 -1.83
N CYS A 96 -7.50 9.36 -1.08
CA CYS A 96 -8.88 8.91 -1.21
C CYS A 96 -9.82 10.11 -1.30
N HIS A 97 -10.78 10.07 -2.21
CA HIS A 97 -11.87 11.02 -2.28
C HIS A 97 -13.06 10.51 -1.48
N ARG A 98 -13.65 11.40 -0.69
CA ARG A 98 -14.98 11.17 -0.12
C ARG A 98 -16.01 11.69 -1.11
N LEU A 99 -17.04 10.90 -1.38
CA LEU A 99 -18.11 11.23 -2.31
C LEU A 99 -19.40 11.50 -1.54
N PHE A 100 -20.23 12.41 -2.06
CA PHE A 100 -21.61 12.53 -1.61
C PHE A 100 -22.43 11.34 -2.12
N HIS A 101 -23.35 10.85 -1.30
CA HIS A 101 -24.35 9.92 -1.79
C HIS A 101 -25.26 10.61 -2.82
N CYS A 102 -25.75 9.86 -3.79
CA CYS A 102 -26.72 10.36 -4.75
C CYS A 102 -28.07 10.61 -4.06
N ALA A 103 -28.79 11.65 -4.49
CA ALA A 103 -30.14 11.93 -4.02
C ALA A 103 -31.19 10.92 -4.54
N CYS A 104 -30.83 10.03 -5.47
CA CYS A 104 -31.76 9.04 -6.03
C CYS A 104 -32.10 7.87 -5.09
N SER A 105 -31.40 7.75 -3.95
CA SER A 105 -31.63 6.71 -2.94
C SER A 105 -31.49 7.30 -1.56
N GLU A 106 -32.35 6.90 -0.62
CA GLU A 106 -32.17 7.25 0.79
C GLU A 106 -30.92 6.57 1.34
N GLN A 107 -30.10 7.33 2.07
CA GLN A 107 -28.85 6.86 2.63
C GLN A 107 -28.75 7.34 4.09
N ALA A 108 -28.28 6.45 4.97
CA ALA A 108 -28.13 6.76 6.39
C ALA A 108 -27.11 7.88 6.66
N THR A 109 -26.19 8.12 5.72
CA THR A 109 -25.22 9.22 5.82
C THR A 109 -25.21 10.06 4.55
N ARG A 110 -24.71 11.30 4.66
CA ARG A 110 -24.62 12.22 3.51
C ARG A 110 -23.47 11.90 2.54
N SER A 111 -22.43 11.19 2.99
CA SER A 111 -21.21 10.99 2.19
C SER A 111 -20.39 9.82 2.69
N PHE A 112 -19.74 9.09 1.78
CA PHE A 112 -18.95 7.89 2.03
C PHE A 112 -17.55 8.01 1.42
N ASN A 113 -16.59 7.25 1.93
CA ASN A 113 -15.24 7.16 1.37
C ASN A 113 -15.05 5.75 0.78
N PRO A 114 -15.09 5.59 -0.55
CA PRO A 114 -15.08 4.27 -1.18
C PRO A 114 -13.85 3.43 -0.81
N VAL A 115 -12.68 4.06 -0.73
CA VAL A 115 -11.43 3.37 -0.40
C VAL A 115 -11.41 2.94 1.05
N ALA A 116 -11.89 3.76 1.97
CA ALA A 116 -12.00 3.39 3.38
C ALA A 116 -13.07 2.29 3.62
N THR A 117 -14.07 2.21 2.75
CA THR A 117 -15.06 1.11 2.76
C THR A 117 -14.45 -0.20 2.25
N LEU A 118 -13.60 -0.14 1.22
CA LEU A 118 -12.87 -1.29 0.67
C LEU A 118 -11.81 -1.80 1.66
N ILE A 119 -10.98 -0.89 2.17
CA ILE A 119 -9.86 -1.17 3.07
C ILE A 119 -10.29 -0.84 4.49
N LYS A 120 -10.99 -1.79 5.12
CA LYS A 120 -11.49 -1.66 6.49
C LYS A 120 -10.34 -1.63 7.50
N GLU A 121 -9.39 -2.53 7.34
CA GLU A 121 -8.25 -2.68 8.24
C GLU A 121 -7.03 -1.86 7.82
N ARG A 122 -6.27 -1.38 8.81
CA ARG A 122 -5.06 -0.56 8.58
C ARG A 122 -3.79 -1.37 8.34
N THR A 123 -3.90 -2.69 8.41
CA THR A 123 -2.81 -3.66 8.22
C THR A 123 -3.29 -4.75 7.27
N SER A 124 -2.47 -5.09 6.28
CA SER A 124 -2.78 -6.17 5.34
C SER A 124 -2.84 -7.53 6.07
N PRO A 125 -3.68 -8.48 5.60
CA PRO A 125 -3.74 -9.82 6.16
C PRO A 125 -2.38 -10.54 6.16
N GLU A 126 -1.58 -10.33 5.13
CA GLU A 126 -0.25 -10.95 5.01
C GLU A 126 0.72 -10.42 6.07
N LEU A 127 0.77 -9.11 6.30
CA LEU A 127 1.59 -8.55 7.38
C LEU A 127 1.12 -9.03 8.75
N LEU A 128 -0.20 -9.10 8.97
CA LEU A 128 -0.76 -9.61 10.21
C LEU A 128 -0.37 -11.07 10.47
N TYR A 129 -0.36 -11.89 9.41
CA TYR A 129 0.11 -13.27 9.48
C TYR A 129 1.58 -13.35 9.88
N LEU A 130 2.46 -12.55 9.26
CA LEU A 130 3.88 -12.53 9.58
C LEU A 130 4.13 -12.08 11.02
N GLU A 131 3.47 -11.00 11.46
CA GLU A 131 3.54 -10.53 12.84
C GLU A 131 3.11 -11.63 13.82
N SER A 132 2.00 -12.32 13.54
CA SER A 132 1.47 -13.39 14.37
C SER A 132 2.39 -14.62 14.42
N LYS A 133 2.94 -15.01 13.27
CA LYS A 133 3.86 -16.14 13.14
C LYS A 133 5.14 -15.92 13.92
N PHE A 134 5.77 -14.75 13.81
CA PHE A 134 7.01 -14.49 14.54
C PHE A 134 6.75 -14.24 16.03
N ALA A 135 5.64 -13.57 16.37
CA ALA A 135 5.25 -13.35 17.76
C ALA A 135 4.96 -14.64 18.54
N SER A 136 4.59 -15.75 17.88
CA SER A 136 4.44 -17.05 18.54
C SER A 136 5.77 -17.77 18.77
N LEU A 137 6.83 -17.38 18.04
CA LEU A 137 8.16 -18.00 18.10
C LEU A 137 9.14 -17.20 18.95
N MET A 138 8.93 -15.90 19.13
CA MET A 138 9.82 -15.00 19.86
C MET A 138 9.05 -13.81 20.46
N SER A 139 9.72 -13.02 21.30
CA SER A 139 9.09 -11.83 21.89
C SER A 139 8.63 -10.83 20.81
N TYR A 140 7.61 -10.02 21.10
CA TYR A 140 7.14 -8.95 20.20
C TYR A 140 8.27 -7.98 19.81
N GLY A 141 9.20 -7.73 20.73
CA GLY A 141 10.41 -6.94 20.49
C GLY A 141 11.31 -7.53 19.42
N LEU A 142 11.62 -8.83 19.54
CA LEU A 142 12.46 -9.54 18.58
C LEU A 142 11.75 -9.70 17.23
N SER A 143 10.44 -10.01 17.25
CA SER A 143 9.62 -10.11 16.04
C SER A 143 9.64 -8.81 15.24
N SER A 144 9.45 -7.68 15.91
CA SER A 144 9.50 -6.36 15.30
C SER A 144 10.86 -6.06 14.67
N LYS A 145 11.96 -6.40 15.36
CA LYS A 145 13.33 -6.19 14.85
C LYS A 145 13.60 -7.04 13.62
N LEU A 146 13.28 -8.34 13.68
CA LEU A 146 13.48 -9.26 12.56
C LEU A 146 12.70 -8.84 11.32
N LEU A 147 11.42 -8.47 11.49
CA LEU A 147 10.59 -8.01 10.39
C LEU A 147 11.16 -6.73 9.77
N GLN A 148 11.61 -5.78 10.59
CA GLN A 148 12.25 -4.55 10.09
C GLN A 148 13.61 -4.80 9.43
N GLU A 149 14.35 -5.81 9.86
CA GLU A 149 15.62 -6.19 9.26
C GLU A 149 15.43 -6.73 7.85
N LEU A 150 14.34 -7.46 7.58
CA LEU A 150 14.11 -8.13 6.29
C LEU A 150 13.22 -7.34 5.33
N LEU A 151 12.24 -6.61 5.85
CA LEU A 151 11.18 -5.97 5.08
C LEU A 151 11.32 -4.43 5.05
N PRO A 152 10.80 -3.74 4.03
CA PRO A 152 10.85 -2.27 3.92
C PRO A 152 9.83 -1.55 4.82
N ILE A 153 9.91 -1.77 6.12
CA ILE A 153 8.96 -1.28 7.15
C ILE A 153 9.70 -0.70 8.37
N GLU A 154 10.94 -0.27 8.17
CA GLU A 154 11.80 0.27 9.22
C GLU A 154 11.14 1.46 9.93
N GLY A 155 11.04 1.38 11.26
CA GLY A 155 10.36 2.39 12.08
C GLY A 155 8.82 2.40 11.96
N GLU A 156 8.22 1.51 11.18
CA GLU A 156 6.77 1.49 10.93
C GLU A 156 6.00 0.50 11.81
N ILE A 157 6.73 -0.50 12.35
CA ILE A 157 6.22 -1.51 13.27
C ILE A 157 6.91 -1.33 14.62
N ASN A 158 6.14 -1.45 15.70
CA ASN A 158 6.66 -1.49 17.05
C ASN A 158 6.00 -2.62 17.83
N PRO A 159 6.59 -3.07 18.96
CA PRO A 159 6.08 -4.20 19.72
C PRO A 159 4.63 -4.01 20.20
N THR A 160 4.24 -2.77 20.50
CA THR A 160 2.87 -2.42 20.88
C THR A 160 1.88 -2.60 19.73
N SER A 161 2.29 -2.28 18.50
CA SER A 161 1.47 -2.44 17.30
C SER A 161 1.21 -3.92 17.02
N ILE A 162 2.27 -4.75 17.09
CA ILE A 162 2.15 -6.21 16.99
C ILE A 162 1.18 -6.73 18.05
N ARG A 163 1.36 -6.36 19.32
CA ARG A 163 0.44 -6.76 20.40
C ARG A 163 -1.01 -6.35 20.14
N ASN A 164 -1.25 -5.12 19.68
CA ASN A 164 -2.60 -4.61 19.39
C ASN A 164 -3.24 -5.35 18.21
N ASN A 165 -2.45 -5.73 17.21
CA ASN A 165 -2.92 -6.48 16.06
C ASN A 165 -3.28 -7.93 16.43
N LEU A 166 -2.54 -8.56 17.34
CA LEU A 166 -2.84 -9.91 17.85
C LEU A 166 -3.97 -9.92 18.90
N HIS A 167 -4.16 -8.82 19.61
CA HIS A 167 -5.22 -8.65 20.61
C HIS A 167 -6.03 -7.39 20.30
N PRO A 168 -6.85 -7.42 19.23
CA PRO A 168 -7.70 -6.29 18.89
C PRO A 168 -8.61 -5.98 20.07
N ARG A 169 -8.59 -4.73 20.54
CA ARG A 169 -9.53 -4.27 21.57
C ARG A 169 -10.93 -4.33 20.95
N LEU A 170 -11.79 -5.18 21.52
CA LEU A 170 -13.23 -5.27 21.21
C LEU A 170 -13.91 -3.91 21.42
#